data_AF-A0A2V3TY49-F1
#
_entry.id   AF-A0A2V3TY49-F1
#
_cell.length_a   1.000
_cell.length_b   1.000
_cell.length_c   1.000
_cell.angle_alpha   90.00
_cell.angle_beta   90.00
_cell.angle_gamma   90.00
#
_symmetry.space_group_name_H-M   'P 1'
#
loop_
_entity.id
_entity.type
_entity.pdbx_description
1 polymer ?
#
loop_
_entity_poly.entity_id
_entity_poly.type
_entity_poly.pdbx_seq_one_letter_code
_entity_poly.pdbx_strand_id
1 'polypeptide(L)'
;MALLAAAIDVFSDVGFAAGTTKMIAEKAKVTRGALQYHFSSKEDMIVAVVDHAMNQINFRFNGEEHVHKSIGERLEFILANYREAFSSPTFLAVIQIYLGVRKDPHLSHIISRQHALSRKAINKTWVDLFPEAANDPEKLSTLRRITMGIIRGYVVGEALGGSNFWPQDEIAVRAILQEQINKLIAS
;
A
#
# COMPACT_ATOMS: atom_id res chain seq x y z
N MET A 1 3.80 11.30 15.39
CA MET A 1 4.78 10.22 15.10
C MET A 1 4.69 9.03 16.05
N ALA A 2 4.57 9.18 17.37
CA ALA A 2 4.42 8.03 18.29
C ALA A 2 3.02 7.38 18.32
N LEU A 3 1.95 8.20 18.27
CA LEU A 3 0.56 7.72 18.36
C LEU A 3 0.12 6.84 17.18
N LEU A 4 0.53 7.21 15.96
CA LEU A 4 0.22 6.45 14.75
C LEU A 4 0.94 5.10 14.74
N ALA A 5 2.22 5.07 15.13
CA ALA A 5 2.98 3.83 15.27
C ALA A 5 2.34 2.90 16.31
N ALA A 6 1.95 3.45 17.47
CA ALA A 6 1.23 2.68 18.49
C ALA A 6 -0.12 2.12 17.99
N ALA A 7 -0.86 2.89 17.17
CA ALA A 7 -2.09 2.43 16.55
C ALA A 7 -1.84 1.28 15.57
N ILE A 8 -0.84 1.42 14.70
CA ILE A 8 -0.41 0.37 13.75
C ILE A 8 -0.06 -0.90 14.52
N ASP A 9 0.76 -0.80 15.56
CA ASP A 9 1.18 -1.96 16.33
C ASP A 9 0.00 -2.63 17.03
N VAL A 10 -0.88 -1.87 17.69
CA VAL A 10 -2.08 -2.45 18.36
C VAL A 10 -2.96 -3.16 17.34
N PHE A 11 -3.22 -2.57 16.18
CA PHE A 11 -4.04 -3.20 15.15
C PHE A 11 -3.37 -4.41 14.50
N SER A 12 -2.04 -4.39 14.37
CA SER A 12 -1.26 -5.54 13.92
C SER A 12 -1.29 -6.69 14.93
N ASP A 13 -1.18 -6.38 16.23
CA ASP A 13 -1.04 -7.38 17.30
C ASP A 13 -2.37 -8.08 17.62
N VAL A 14 -3.45 -7.31 17.80
CA VAL A 14 -4.74 -7.84 18.29
C VAL A 14 -5.88 -7.70 17.27
N GLY A 15 -5.60 -7.14 16.10
CA GLY A 15 -6.61 -6.87 15.08
C GLY A 15 -7.43 -5.61 15.35
N PHE A 16 -8.09 -5.12 14.30
CA PHE A 16 -8.86 -3.87 14.34
C PHE A 16 -10.03 -3.90 15.35
N ALA A 17 -10.77 -5.01 15.39
CA ALA A 17 -11.95 -5.13 16.23
C ALA A 17 -11.61 -5.08 17.74
N ALA A 18 -10.57 -5.80 18.15
CA ALA A 18 -10.14 -5.84 19.55
C ALA A 18 -9.27 -4.65 19.97
N GLY A 19 -8.63 -3.96 19.02
CA GLY A 19 -7.84 -2.76 19.29
C GLY A 19 -8.69 -1.61 19.86
N THR A 20 -8.31 -1.11 21.04
CA THR A 20 -9.00 0.00 21.71
C THR A 20 -8.13 1.25 21.80
N THR A 21 -8.75 2.43 21.86
CA THR A 21 -8.04 3.71 22.10
C THR A 21 -7.27 3.71 23.42
N LYS A 22 -7.72 2.94 24.41
CA LYS A 22 -6.99 2.72 25.67
C LYS A 22 -5.65 2.02 25.43
N MET A 23 -5.64 0.90 24.70
CA MET A 23 -4.41 0.17 24.38
C MET A 23 -3.43 1.04 23.58
N ILE A 24 -3.95 1.84 22.66
CA ILE A 24 -3.14 2.77 21.85
C ILE A 24 -2.53 3.86 22.73
N ALA A 25 -3.30 4.48 23.63
CA ALA A 25 -2.79 5.49 24.57
C ALA A 25 -1.70 4.91 25.50
N GLU A 26 -1.94 3.71 26.03
CA GLU A 26 -0.98 2.98 26.87
C GLU A 26 0.31 2.68 26.11
N LYS A 27 0.22 2.15 24.88
CA LYS A 27 1.37 1.83 24.05
C LYS A 27 2.15 3.09 23.63
N ALA A 28 1.45 4.18 23.32
CA ALA A 28 2.04 5.48 23.01
C ALA A 28 2.57 6.23 24.25
N LYS A 29 2.32 5.73 25.47
CA LYS A 29 2.66 6.39 26.74
C LYS A 29 2.08 7.80 26.86
N VAL A 30 0.84 8.00 26.41
CA VAL A 30 0.14 9.28 26.48
C VAL A 30 -1.19 9.18 27.23
N THR A 31 -1.73 10.32 27.64
CA THR A 31 -3.06 10.38 28.25
C THR A 31 -4.16 10.21 27.19
N ARG A 32 -5.36 9.81 27.62
CA ARG A 32 -6.54 9.76 26.73
C ARG A 32 -6.87 11.12 26.12
N GLY A 33 -6.72 12.21 26.88
CA GLY A 33 -6.94 13.57 26.39
C GLY A 33 -5.96 13.96 25.27
N ALA A 34 -4.69 13.60 25.42
CA ALA A 34 -3.69 13.80 24.36
C ALA A 34 -3.99 12.98 23.10
N LEU A 35 -4.48 11.74 23.26
CA LEU A 35 -4.91 10.91 22.13
C LEU A 35 -6.14 11.51 21.43
N GLN A 36 -7.15 12.01 22.17
CA GLN A 36 -8.34 12.64 21.62
C GLN A 36 -8.03 13.96 20.87
N TYR A 37 -7.01 14.68 21.29
CA TYR A 37 -6.54 15.87 20.57
C TYR A 37 -6.01 15.53 19.16
N HIS A 38 -5.41 14.36 18.99
CA HIS A 38 -4.88 13.91 17.70
C HIS A 38 -5.89 13.14 16.85
N PHE A 39 -6.78 12.39 17.48
CA PHE A 39 -7.77 11.55 16.82
C PHE A 39 -9.12 11.70 17.49
N SER A 40 -10.06 12.37 16.82
CA SER A 40 -11.39 12.63 17.36
C SER A 40 -12.23 11.36 17.43
N SER A 41 -11.96 10.40 16.55
CA SER A 41 -12.62 9.09 16.56
C SER A 41 -11.68 7.94 16.19
N LYS A 42 -12.19 6.70 16.38
CA LYS A 42 -11.52 5.50 15.86
C LYS A 42 -11.51 5.49 14.32
N GLU A 43 -12.46 6.14 13.65
CA GLU A 43 -12.44 6.29 12.19
C GLU A 43 -11.29 7.20 11.73
N ASP A 44 -11.05 8.32 12.42
CA ASP A 44 -9.92 9.22 12.10
C ASP A 44 -8.57 8.47 12.19
N MET A 45 -8.44 7.57 13.16
CA MET A 45 -7.27 6.70 13.27
C MET A 45 -7.14 5.75 12.08
N ILE A 46 -8.24 5.13 11.65
CA ILE A 46 -8.24 4.23 10.48
C ILE A 46 -7.78 4.99 9.25
N VAL A 47 -8.34 6.16 9.01
CA VAL A 47 -7.97 7.02 7.88
C VAL A 47 -6.49 7.34 7.93
N ALA A 48 -5.96 7.74 9.09
CA ALA A 48 -4.55 8.06 9.25
C ALA A 48 -3.63 6.85 9.05
N VAL A 49 -4.01 5.66 9.53
CA VAL A 49 -3.24 4.43 9.32
C VAL A 49 -3.23 4.04 7.84
N VAL A 50 -4.39 4.06 7.18
CA VAL A 50 -4.50 3.74 5.75
C VAL A 50 -3.73 4.76 4.92
N ASP A 51 -3.86 6.06 5.22
CA ASP A 51 -3.14 7.11 4.51
C ASP A 51 -1.63 6.96 4.68
N HIS A 52 -1.15 6.69 5.89
CA HIS A 52 0.26 6.43 6.16
C HIS A 52 0.78 5.23 5.38
N ALA A 53 0.03 4.14 5.31
CA ALA A 53 0.42 2.97 4.53
C ALA A 53 0.47 3.26 3.03
N MET A 54 -0.53 3.97 2.49
CA MET A 54 -0.51 4.40 1.10
C MET A 54 0.68 5.32 0.81
N ASN A 55 1.01 6.19 1.77
CA ASN A 55 2.16 7.07 1.64
C ASN A 55 3.48 6.30 1.65
N GLN A 56 3.62 5.23 2.45
CA GLN A 56 4.82 4.39 2.36
C GLN A 56 4.96 3.69 1.00
N ILE A 57 3.84 3.29 0.38
CA ILE A 57 3.85 2.67 -0.94
C ILE A 57 4.27 3.67 -2.04
N ASN A 58 3.88 4.94 -1.92
CA ASN A 58 4.08 5.94 -2.97
C ASN A 58 5.29 6.86 -2.76
N PHE A 59 5.55 7.32 -1.55
CA PHE A 59 6.56 8.37 -1.26
C PHE A 59 7.97 7.83 -1.09
N ARG A 60 8.16 6.51 -1.01
CA ARG A 60 9.50 5.90 -1.11
C ARG A 60 10.03 5.88 -2.54
N PHE A 61 9.24 6.36 -3.49
CA PHE A 61 9.49 6.22 -4.90
C PHE A 61 9.46 7.59 -5.59
N ASN A 62 10.59 7.99 -6.17
CA ASN A 62 10.67 9.11 -7.11
C ASN A 62 10.92 8.55 -8.53
N GLY A 63 9.85 8.38 -9.32
CA GLY A 63 9.96 7.72 -10.63
C GLY A 63 10.90 8.41 -11.60
N GLU A 64 11.00 9.74 -11.48
CA GLU A 64 11.87 10.59 -12.28
C GLU A 64 13.35 10.22 -12.10
N GLU A 65 13.76 9.76 -10.92
CA GLU A 65 15.15 9.34 -10.65
C GLU A 65 15.53 8.07 -11.41
N HIS A 66 14.57 7.27 -11.86
CA HIS A 66 14.82 5.98 -12.51
C HIS A 66 14.51 5.98 -14.00
N VAL A 67 13.99 7.10 -14.54
CA VAL A 67 13.60 7.21 -15.95
C VAL A 67 14.77 7.01 -16.92
N HIS A 68 16.01 7.21 -16.49
CA HIS A 68 17.19 6.99 -17.33
C HIS A 68 17.58 5.51 -17.45
N LYS A 69 17.00 4.62 -16.62
CA LYS A 69 17.29 3.18 -16.63
C LYS A 69 16.50 2.46 -17.72
N SER A 70 16.87 1.21 -18.02
CA SER A 70 16.08 0.35 -18.89
C SER A 70 14.72 0.02 -18.26
N ILE A 71 13.71 -0.28 -19.07
CA ILE A 71 12.36 -0.67 -18.59
C ILE A 71 12.44 -1.87 -17.63
N GLY A 72 13.32 -2.83 -17.90
CA GLY A 72 13.53 -4.00 -17.04
C GLY A 72 14.02 -3.61 -15.64
N GLU A 73 15.00 -2.72 -15.55
CA GLU A 73 15.53 -2.22 -14.26
C GLU A 73 14.49 -1.38 -13.50
N ARG A 74 13.71 -0.56 -14.22
CA ARG A 74 12.60 0.21 -13.61
C ARG A 74 11.54 -0.72 -13.02
N LEU A 75 11.23 -1.81 -13.73
CA LEU A 75 10.30 -2.84 -13.26
C LEU A 75 10.85 -3.60 -12.05
N GLU A 76 12.10 -4.05 -12.10
CA GLU A 76 12.75 -4.69 -10.95
C GLU A 76 12.70 -3.80 -9.70
N PHE A 77 13.01 -2.51 -9.87
CA PHE A 77 12.97 -1.55 -8.78
C PHE A 77 11.56 -1.37 -8.18
N ILE A 78 10.53 -1.16 -9.00
CA ILE A 78 9.16 -0.96 -8.48
C ILE A 78 8.59 -2.25 -7.85
N LEU A 79 8.93 -3.43 -8.38
CA LEU A 79 8.55 -4.72 -7.80
C LEU A 79 9.18 -4.92 -6.43
N ALA A 80 10.48 -4.64 -6.29
CA ALA A 80 11.19 -4.71 -5.02
C ALA A 80 10.60 -3.73 -3.98
N ASN A 81 10.34 -2.48 -4.37
CA ASN A 81 9.73 -1.48 -3.49
C ASN A 81 8.32 -1.90 -3.03
N TYR A 82 7.48 -2.42 -3.94
CA TYR A 82 6.17 -2.93 -3.56
C TYR A 82 6.26 -4.13 -2.62
N ARG A 83 7.21 -5.05 -2.83
CA ARG A 83 7.43 -6.17 -1.92
C ARG A 83 7.81 -5.68 -0.52
N GLU A 84 8.78 -4.77 -0.42
CA GLU A 84 9.18 -4.21 0.88
C GLU A 84 8.01 -3.50 1.59
N ALA A 85 7.29 -2.64 0.86
CA ALA A 85 6.16 -1.90 1.41
C ALA A 85 5.04 -2.83 1.89
N PHE A 86 4.69 -3.86 1.11
CA PHE A 86 3.63 -4.79 1.46
C PHE A 86 4.04 -5.79 2.54
N SER A 87 5.32 -6.15 2.66
CA SER A 87 5.81 -7.00 3.75
C SER A 87 5.92 -6.26 5.09
N SER A 88 5.67 -4.96 5.14
CA SER A 88 5.78 -4.16 6.35
C SER A 88 4.66 -4.46 7.37
N PRO A 89 4.91 -4.32 8.69
CA PRO A 89 3.86 -4.38 9.71
C PRO A 89 2.73 -3.38 9.48
N THR A 90 3.06 -2.22 8.89
CA THR A 90 2.08 -1.18 8.51
C THR A 90 1.06 -1.73 7.51
N PHE A 91 1.53 -2.45 6.48
CA PHE A 91 0.63 -3.03 5.49
C PHE A 91 -0.20 -4.18 6.05
N LEU A 92 0.38 -5.04 6.90
CA LEU A 92 -0.37 -6.11 7.56
C LEU A 92 -1.48 -5.55 8.46
N ALA A 93 -1.22 -4.48 9.22
CA ALA A 93 -2.24 -3.78 9.99
C ALA A 93 -3.39 -3.27 9.09
N VAL A 94 -3.06 -2.76 7.90
CA VAL A 94 -4.06 -2.33 6.91
C VAL A 94 -4.90 -3.50 6.39
N ILE A 95 -4.31 -4.67 6.13
CA ILE A 95 -5.06 -5.87 5.76
C ILE A 95 -6.02 -6.28 6.88
N GLN A 96 -5.57 -6.26 8.14
CA GLN A 96 -6.42 -6.55 9.31
C GLN A 96 -7.58 -5.55 9.43
N ILE A 97 -7.33 -4.26 9.16
CA ILE A 97 -8.37 -3.22 9.10
C ILE A 97 -9.37 -3.54 8.00
N TYR A 98 -8.93 -3.81 6.76
CA TYR A 98 -9.83 -4.11 5.64
C TYR A 98 -10.71 -5.33 5.92
N LEU A 99 -10.13 -6.40 6.47
CA LEU A 99 -10.88 -7.60 6.84
C LEU A 99 -11.86 -7.33 7.99
N GLY A 100 -11.45 -6.51 8.96
CA GLY A 100 -12.26 -6.12 10.12
C GLY A 100 -13.44 -5.22 9.77
N VAL A 101 -13.28 -4.31 8.80
CA VAL A 101 -14.33 -3.36 8.41
C VAL A 101 -15.23 -3.86 7.27
N ARG A 102 -14.92 -5.00 6.66
CA ARG A 102 -15.61 -5.48 5.44
C ARG A 102 -17.13 -5.64 5.56
N LYS A 103 -17.64 -5.81 6.79
CA LYS A 103 -19.08 -5.96 7.08
C LYS A 103 -19.73 -4.66 7.59
N ASP A 104 -18.96 -3.58 7.65
CA ASP A 104 -19.40 -2.24 8.04
C ASP A 104 -19.42 -1.34 6.79
N PRO A 105 -20.62 -1.04 6.22
CA PRO A 105 -20.73 -0.20 5.03
C PRO A 105 -20.19 1.22 5.23
N HIS A 106 -20.31 1.76 6.45
CA HIS A 106 -19.86 3.12 6.76
C HIS A 106 -18.33 3.21 6.73
N LEU A 107 -17.65 2.32 7.45
CA LEU A 107 -16.18 2.26 7.46
C LEU A 107 -15.61 1.88 6.09
N SER A 108 -16.27 0.96 5.37
CA SER A 108 -15.90 0.60 4.01
C SER A 108 -15.97 1.80 3.06
N HIS A 109 -16.98 2.67 3.22
CA HIS A 109 -17.11 3.89 2.44
C HIS A 109 -16.00 4.92 2.78
N ILE A 110 -15.68 5.10 4.07
CA ILE A 110 -14.58 5.98 4.51
C ILE A 110 -13.25 5.56 3.87
N ILE A 111 -12.92 4.27 3.93
CA ILE A 111 -11.68 3.73 3.36
C ILE A 111 -11.68 3.89 1.83
N SER A 112 -12.79 3.59 1.17
CA SER A 112 -12.93 3.73 -0.29
C SER A 112 -12.72 5.18 -0.73
N ARG A 113 -13.26 6.14 0.03
CA ARG A 113 -13.05 7.57 -0.21
C ARG A 113 -11.58 7.95 -0.02
N GLN A 114 -10.91 7.46 1.03
CA GLN A 114 -9.48 7.72 1.21
C GLN A 114 -8.65 7.20 0.04
N HIS A 115 -8.93 5.98 -0.44
CA HIS A 115 -8.27 5.44 -1.64
C HIS A 115 -8.53 6.27 -2.89
N ALA A 116 -9.74 6.81 -3.05
CA ALA A 116 -10.06 7.69 -4.17
C ALA A 116 -9.23 8.98 -4.12
N LEU A 117 -9.03 9.56 -2.94
CA LEU A 117 -8.20 10.77 -2.75
C LEU A 117 -6.73 10.51 -3.08
N SER A 118 -6.17 9.37 -2.66
CA SER A 118 -4.77 9.03 -2.96
C SER A 118 -4.54 8.53 -4.39
N ARG A 119 -5.61 8.21 -5.15
CA ARG A 119 -5.52 7.57 -6.48
C ARG A 119 -4.67 8.35 -7.46
N LYS A 120 -4.82 9.68 -7.50
CA LYS A 120 -4.08 10.55 -8.42
C LYS A 120 -2.58 10.49 -8.14
N ALA A 121 -2.19 10.56 -6.86
CA ALA A 121 -0.79 10.45 -6.43
C ALA A 121 -0.21 9.07 -6.78
N ILE A 122 -0.94 8.00 -6.47
CA ILE A 122 -0.51 6.61 -6.77
C ILE A 122 -0.32 6.40 -8.28
N ASN A 123 -1.19 6.96 -9.11
CA ASN A 123 -1.08 6.82 -10.56
C ASN A 123 0.07 7.66 -11.14
N LYS A 124 0.37 8.82 -10.54
CA LYS A 124 1.48 9.68 -10.97
C LYS A 124 2.82 8.93 -10.91
N THR A 125 3.06 8.15 -9.86
CA THR A 125 4.24 7.27 -9.70
C THR A 125 4.55 6.46 -10.96
N TRP A 126 3.55 5.80 -11.57
CA TRP A 126 3.79 5.00 -12.77
C TRP A 126 3.97 5.84 -14.03
N VAL A 127 3.26 6.97 -14.12
CA VAL A 127 3.45 7.94 -15.22
C VAL A 127 4.87 8.52 -15.19
N ASP A 128 5.39 8.83 -14.01
CA ASP A 128 6.74 9.36 -13.83
C ASP A 128 7.82 8.31 -14.12
N LEU A 129 7.52 7.03 -13.86
CA LEU A 129 8.44 5.92 -14.12
C LEU A 129 8.48 5.53 -15.60
N PHE A 130 7.35 5.67 -16.30
CA PHE A 130 7.17 5.28 -17.70
C PHE A 130 6.53 6.43 -18.49
N PRO A 131 7.17 7.62 -18.57
CA PRO A 131 6.61 8.74 -19.31
C PRO A 131 6.40 8.42 -20.79
N GLU A 132 7.21 7.52 -21.34
CA GLU A 132 7.07 7.02 -22.71
C GLU A 132 5.80 6.19 -22.95
N ALA A 133 5.15 5.69 -21.89
CA ALA A 133 3.90 4.94 -21.93
C ALA A 133 2.70 5.77 -21.41
N ALA A 134 2.87 7.09 -21.24
CA ALA A 134 1.85 7.98 -20.68
C ALA A 134 0.75 8.40 -21.66
N ASN A 135 0.84 7.98 -22.92
CA ASN A 135 -0.19 8.12 -23.96
C ASN A 135 -1.53 7.43 -23.59
N ASP A 136 -1.47 6.33 -22.83
CA ASP A 136 -2.65 5.62 -22.31
C ASP A 136 -2.57 5.44 -20.78
N PRO A 137 -2.87 6.52 -20.02
CA PRO A 137 -2.73 6.52 -18.57
C PRO A 137 -3.67 5.54 -17.85
N GLU A 138 -4.80 5.16 -18.47
CA GLU A 138 -5.72 4.17 -17.90
C GLU A 138 -5.19 2.74 -18.03
N LYS A 139 -4.57 2.38 -19.17
CA LYS A 139 -3.87 1.09 -19.27
C LYS A 139 -2.67 1.04 -18.33
N LEU A 140 -1.90 2.12 -18.21
CA LEU A 140 -0.78 2.17 -17.27
C LEU A 140 -1.27 2.03 -15.81
N SER A 141 -2.37 2.70 -15.45
CA SER A 141 -3.02 2.51 -14.15
C SER A 141 -3.54 1.08 -13.96
N THR A 142 -3.97 0.41 -15.03
CA THR A 142 -4.43 -0.99 -14.98
C THR A 142 -3.28 -1.94 -14.70
N LEU A 143 -2.15 -1.79 -15.40
CA LEU A 143 -0.93 -2.56 -15.13
C LEU A 143 -0.50 -2.41 -13.68
N ARG A 144 -0.43 -1.17 -13.17
CA ARG A 144 -0.13 -0.91 -11.76
C ARG A 144 -1.07 -1.67 -10.81
N ARG A 145 -2.39 -1.61 -11.05
CA ARG A 145 -3.39 -2.29 -10.19
C ARG A 145 -3.16 -3.81 -10.18
N ILE A 146 -2.87 -4.40 -11.34
CA ILE A 146 -2.58 -5.84 -11.49
C ILE A 146 -1.28 -6.17 -10.74
N THR A 147 -0.19 -5.44 -10.98
CA THR A 147 1.10 -5.63 -10.30
C THR A 147 0.94 -5.60 -8.79
N MET A 148 0.24 -4.59 -8.24
CA MET A 148 0.00 -4.51 -6.80
C MET A 148 -0.86 -5.68 -6.30
N GLY A 149 -1.88 -6.11 -7.04
CA GLY A 149 -2.71 -7.26 -6.68
C GLY A 149 -1.90 -8.55 -6.56
N ILE A 150 -1.01 -8.79 -7.53
CA ILE A 150 -0.11 -9.96 -7.56
C ILE A 150 0.79 -9.94 -6.32
N ILE A 151 1.59 -8.89 -6.12
CA ILE A 151 2.57 -8.84 -5.02
C ILE A 151 1.88 -8.93 -3.66
N ARG A 152 0.74 -8.24 -3.47
CA ARG A 152 -0.05 -8.35 -2.23
C ARG A 152 -0.51 -9.78 -1.98
N GLY A 153 -0.92 -10.49 -3.03
CA GLY A 153 -1.31 -11.91 -2.94
C GLY A 153 -0.18 -12.78 -2.42
N TYR A 154 1.03 -12.65 -3.00
CA TYR A 154 2.21 -13.39 -2.51
C TYR A 154 2.56 -13.05 -1.07
N VAL A 155 2.59 -11.76 -0.72
CA VAL A 155 2.95 -11.31 0.62
C VAL A 155 1.94 -11.79 1.67
N VAL A 156 0.64 -11.72 1.38
CA VAL A 156 -0.40 -12.25 2.28
C VAL A 156 -0.29 -13.77 2.39
N GLY A 157 -0.05 -14.48 1.27
CA GLY A 157 0.15 -15.93 1.28
C GLY A 157 1.35 -16.36 2.13
N GLU A 158 2.48 -15.67 2.00
CA GLU A 158 3.70 -15.89 2.80
C GLU A 158 3.44 -15.61 4.28
N ALA A 159 2.74 -14.51 4.60
CA ALA A 159 2.37 -14.17 5.98
C ALA A 159 1.44 -15.21 6.65
N LEU A 160 0.72 -16.00 5.87
CA LEU A 160 -0.12 -17.10 6.34
C LEU A 160 0.62 -18.45 6.42
N GLY A 161 1.94 -18.47 6.21
CA GLY A 161 2.76 -19.68 6.20
C GLY A 161 2.70 -20.47 4.90
N GLY A 162 2.19 -19.87 3.83
CA GLY A 162 2.24 -20.47 2.48
C GLY A 162 3.66 -20.50 1.92
N SER A 163 3.88 -21.38 0.94
CA SER A 163 5.15 -21.45 0.21
C SER A 163 5.45 -20.15 -0.51
N ASN A 164 6.70 -19.68 -0.39
CA ASN A 164 7.17 -18.48 -1.07
C ASN A 164 7.67 -18.81 -2.49
N PHE A 165 6.81 -18.65 -3.49
CA PHE A 165 7.14 -18.81 -4.92
C PHE A 165 7.53 -17.49 -5.61
N TRP A 166 7.56 -16.37 -4.87
CA TRP A 166 7.82 -15.06 -5.45
C TRP A 166 9.17 -14.99 -6.21
N PRO A 167 10.31 -15.50 -5.70
CA PRO A 167 11.57 -15.43 -6.43
C PRO A 167 11.53 -16.09 -7.82
N GLN A 168 10.74 -17.15 -7.98
CA GLN A 168 10.56 -17.83 -9.26
C GLN A 168 9.60 -17.06 -10.16
N ASP A 169 8.47 -16.62 -9.60
CA ASP A 169 7.39 -15.99 -10.37
C ASP A 169 7.69 -14.53 -10.73
N GLU A 170 8.56 -13.84 -9.98
CA GLU A 170 8.99 -12.46 -10.25
C GLU A 170 9.57 -12.31 -11.66
N ILE A 171 10.33 -13.29 -12.13
CA ILE A 171 10.93 -13.28 -13.47
C ILE A 171 9.83 -13.24 -14.54
N ALA A 172 8.81 -14.09 -14.39
CA ALA A 172 7.69 -14.15 -15.33
C ALA A 172 6.83 -12.89 -15.25
N VAL A 173 6.54 -12.40 -14.03
CA VAL A 173 5.79 -11.16 -13.82
C VAL A 173 6.50 -9.98 -14.47
N ARG A 174 7.82 -9.85 -14.29
CA ARG A 174 8.62 -8.78 -14.89
C ARG A 174 8.61 -8.87 -16.42
N ALA A 175 8.76 -10.06 -17.00
CA ALA A 175 8.70 -10.26 -18.45
C ALA A 175 7.34 -9.84 -19.03
N ILE A 176 6.23 -10.24 -18.39
CA ILE A 176 4.87 -9.86 -18.80
C ILE A 176 4.69 -8.35 -18.72
N LEU A 177 5.09 -7.71 -17.61
CA LEU A 177 4.96 -6.26 -17.45
C LEU A 177 5.79 -5.51 -18.50
N GLN A 178 7.00 -5.97 -18.77
CA GLN A 178 7.86 -5.36 -19.78
C GLN A 178 7.26 -5.44 -21.17
N GLU A 179 6.69 -6.60 -21.54
CA GLU A 179 5.98 -6.75 -22.81
C GLU A 179 4.80 -5.78 -22.93
N GLN A 180 3.98 -5.65 -21.86
CA GLN A 180 2.82 -4.76 -21.89
C GLN A 180 3.23 -3.28 -21.96
N ILE A 181 4.28 -2.87 -21.24
CA ILE A 181 4.81 -1.50 -21.31
C ILE A 181 5.32 -1.20 -22.71
N ASN A 182 6.09 -2.10 -23.32
CA ASN A 182 6.57 -1.93 -24.70
C ASN A 182 5.41 -1.79 -25.70
N LYS A 183 4.32 -2.53 -25.53
CA LYS A 183 3.12 -2.37 -26.37
C LYS A 183 2.45 -1.01 -26.21
N LEU A 184 2.44 -0.44 -25.01
CA LEU A 184 1.92 0.92 -24.77
C LEU A 184 2.81 1.98 -25.42
N ILE A 185 4.12 1.82 -25.36
CA ILE A 185 5.07 2.76 -25.99
C ILE A 185 4.91 2.75 -27.52
N ALA A 186 4.62 1.59 -28.10
CA ALA A 186 4.49 1.43 -29.55
C ALA A 186 3.15 1.85 -30.15
N SER A 187 2.14 2.19 -29.32
CA SER A 187 0.78 2.56 -29.76
C SER A 187 0.60 4.07 -29.89
#